data_AF-A0A8J4E639-F1
#
_entry.id   AF-A0A8J4E639-F1
#
_cell.length_a   1.000
_cell.length_b   1.000
_cell.length_c   1.000
_cell.angle_alpha   90.00
_cell.angle_beta   90.00
_cell.angle_gamma   90.00
#
_symmetry.space_group_name_H-M   'P 1'
#
loop_
_entity.id
_entity.type
_entity.pdbx_description
1 polymer ?
#
loop_
_entity_poly.entity_id
_entity_poly.type
_entity_poly.pdbx_seq_one_letter_code
_entity_poly.pdbx_strand_id
1 'polypeptide(L)'
;MSATISDTGSTFGVLARQEIRNYLRAKLFWFGAALTLAVDVTMLVTNDPSSSGAYMIAPAALLGVLGLVVMYGLTRRSDHAAEAAGAVAVSERTRTLALASATVVPLSVAVLSFIVAVVTWYVHPPAGYVVPPGISNAFVHAQMFGDGVLCAVGGPLLGLLLARYFPKRGIAAVASVLLVIATILLQGGLIGGGQPYRVFWVWTYFLTQSAEGGPGQHHFTTNPGNPFLWLLYLVTLCALGIVVAVRHDPECDRATLGKVAIGLIVVAVALGVLTMTVGFTESIVSPDVCPVC
;
A
#
# COMPACT_ATOMS: atom_id res chain seq x y z
N MET A 1 18.47 10.19 50.50
CA MET A 1 17.14 9.91 49.91
C MET A 1 17.31 9.84 48.40
N SER A 2 17.54 8.62 47.87
CA SER A 2 17.53 8.38 46.43
C SER A 2 16.10 8.28 45.96
N ALA A 3 15.68 9.23 45.13
CA ALA A 3 14.45 9.09 44.37
C ALA A 3 14.72 8.13 43.21
N THR A 4 14.26 6.89 43.37
CA THR A 4 14.20 5.89 42.30
C THR A 4 13.15 6.36 41.30
N ILE A 5 13.58 7.03 40.22
CA ILE A 5 12.72 7.34 39.07
C ILE A 5 12.41 6.01 38.40
N SER A 6 11.29 5.42 38.79
CA SER A 6 10.63 4.39 38.00
C SER A 6 9.89 5.09 36.85
N ASP A 7 9.94 4.49 35.67
CA ASP A 7 9.13 4.79 34.48
C ASP A 7 9.81 5.59 33.34
N THR A 8 10.89 5.04 32.77
CA THR A 8 11.31 5.36 31.40
C THR A 8 11.04 4.15 30.51
N GLY A 9 9.96 4.22 29.73
CA GLY A 9 9.77 3.31 28.60
C GLY A 9 11.01 3.32 27.70
N SER A 10 11.26 2.20 27.01
CA SER A 10 12.42 2.08 26.11
C SER A 10 12.49 3.29 25.17
N THR A 11 13.70 3.83 24.93
CA THR A 11 13.92 5.00 24.05
C THR A 11 13.20 4.88 22.71
N PHE A 12 13.14 3.65 22.18
CA PHE A 12 12.35 3.30 21.01
C PHE A 12 10.85 3.58 21.18
N GLY A 13 10.22 3.13 22.26
CA GLY A 13 8.79 3.33 22.50
C GLY A 13 8.40 4.80 22.64
N VAL A 14 9.26 5.61 23.27
CA VAL A 14 9.06 7.06 23.36
C VAL A 14 9.11 7.71 21.98
N LEU A 15 10.12 7.37 21.17
CA LEU A 15 10.26 7.89 19.81
C LEU A 15 9.14 7.40 18.89
N ALA A 16 8.75 6.13 18.94
CA ALA A 16 7.65 5.56 18.17
C ALA A 16 6.35 6.33 18.44
N ARG A 17 6.02 6.56 19.73
CA ARG A 17 4.85 7.35 20.11
C ARG A 17 4.93 8.79 19.61
N GLN A 18 6.11 9.40 19.65
CA GLN A 18 6.32 10.74 19.13
C GLN A 18 6.14 10.82 17.61
N GLU A 19 6.69 9.88 16.85
CA GLU A 19 6.55 9.88 15.39
C GLU A 19 5.12 9.53 14.94
N ILE A 20 4.43 8.63 15.64
CA ILE A 20 2.98 8.40 15.49
C ILE A 20 2.22 9.73 15.69
N ARG A 21 2.52 10.47 16.76
CA ARG A 21 1.90 11.78 17.03
C ARG A 21 2.23 12.81 15.96
N ASN A 22 3.46 12.82 15.45
CA ASN A 22 3.87 13.73 14.38
C ASN A 22 3.15 13.41 13.07
N TYR A 23 2.94 12.13 12.75
CA TYR A 23 2.16 11.67 11.62
C TYR A 23 0.70 12.08 11.75
N LEU A 24 0.09 11.86 12.92
CA LEU A 24 -1.27 12.32 13.24
C LEU A 24 -1.44 13.85 13.21
N ARG A 25 -0.35 14.62 13.24
CA ARG A 25 -0.40 16.09 13.10
C ARG A 25 -0.20 16.56 11.66
N ALA A 26 0.12 15.66 10.73
CA ALA A 26 0.32 16.02 9.34
C ALA A 26 -1.01 16.38 8.68
N LYS A 27 -1.15 17.64 8.25
CA LYS A 27 -2.34 18.13 7.57
C LYS A 27 -2.67 17.33 6.30
N LEU A 28 -1.64 16.93 5.56
CA LEU A 28 -1.80 16.17 4.33
C LEU A 28 -2.36 14.75 4.59
N PHE A 29 -2.02 14.15 5.73
CA PHE A 29 -2.62 12.89 6.15
C PHE A 29 -4.12 13.05 6.41
N TRP A 30 -4.52 14.07 7.18
CA TRP A 30 -5.95 14.33 7.44
C TRP A 30 -6.73 14.68 6.19
N PHE A 31 -6.12 15.38 5.24
CA PHE A 31 -6.72 15.61 3.93
C PHE A 31 -7.00 14.29 3.20
N GLY A 32 -6.02 13.40 3.11
CA GLY A 32 -6.21 12.06 2.53
C GLY A 32 -7.23 11.21 3.27
N ALA A 33 -7.21 11.23 4.60
CA ALA A 33 -8.16 10.51 5.45
C ALA A 33 -9.59 11.04 5.29
N ALA A 34 -9.78 12.36 5.21
CA ALA A 34 -11.08 12.98 4.99
C ALA A 34 -11.65 12.63 3.61
N LEU A 35 -10.81 12.62 2.57
CA LEU A 35 -11.23 12.18 1.23
C LEU A 35 -11.55 10.69 1.19
N THR A 36 -10.77 9.85 1.89
CA THR A 36 -11.05 8.41 2.01
C THR A 36 -12.39 8.18 2.70
N LEU A 37 -12.64 8.89 3.81
CA LEU A 37 -13.93 8.86 4.49
C LEU A 37 -15.08 9.35 3.61
N ALA A 38 -14.86 10.39 2.80
CA ALA A 38 -15.87 10.85 1.85
C ALA A 38 -16.23 9.75 0.85
N VAL A 39 -15.24 9.00 0.35
CA VAL A 39 -15.46 7.83 -0.52
C VAL A 39 -16.23 6.74 0.24
N ASP A 40 -15.82 6.40 1.46
CA ASP A 40 -16.51 5.40 2.30
C ASP A 40 -17.99 5.79 2.54
N VAL A 41 -18.26 7.07 2.81
CA VAL A 41 -19.63 7.59 2.99
C VAL A 41 -20.42 7.51 1.69
N THR A 42 -19.83 7.88 0.54
CA THR A 42 -20.53 7.73 -0.74
C THR A 42 -20.90 6.28 -0.97
N MET A 43 -19.97 5.35 -0.77
CA MET A 43 -20.20 3.91 -0.92
C MET A 43 -21.31 3.38 0.01
N LEU A 44 -21.48 3.93 1.21
CA LEU A 44 -22.57 3.53 2.13
C LEU A 44 -23.94 4.11 1.75
N VAL A 45 -23.96 5.31 1.17
CA VAL A 45 -25.20 6.05 0.89
C VAL A 45 -25.71 5.82 -0.54
N THR A 46 -24.81 5.57 -1.49
CA THR A 46 -25.16 5.29 -2.88
C THR A 46 -25.34 3.79 -3.08
N ASN A 47 -26.50 3.40 -3.61
CA ASN A 47 -26.75 2.03 -4.07
C ASN A 47 -26.17 1.84 -5.49
N ASP A 48 -24.92 2.24 -5.71
CA ASP A 48 -24.25 2.00 -6.98
C ASP A 48 -23.76 0.55 -7.01
N PRO A 49 -24.38 -0.32 -7.83
CA PRO A 49 -24.05 -1.73 -7.84
C PRO A 49 -22.71 -2.03 -8.51
N SER A 50 -22.12 -1.05 -9.24
CA SER A 50 -20.87 -1.19 -9.99
C SER A 50 -19.61 -0.92 -9.17
N SER A 51 -19.73 -0.14 -8.10
CA SER A 51 -18.56 0.49 -7.49
C SER A 51 -17.94 -0.32 -6.36
N SER A 52 -18.68 -1.25 -5.74
CA SER A 52 -18.21 -2.07 -4.62
C SER A 52 -16.96 -2.91 -4.92
N GLY A 53 -16.68 -3.26 -6.18
CA GLY A 53 -15.49 -4.02 -6.58
C GLY A 53 -14.21 -3.20 -6.79
N ALA A 54 -14.30 -1.87 -6.95
CA ALA A 54 -13.18 -1.04 -7.42
C ALA A 54 -12.72 0.07 -6.45
N TYR A 55 -13.37 0.22 -5.30
CA TYR A 55 -13.15 1.33 -4.39
C TYR A 55 -11.79 1.37 -3.69
N MET A 56 -11.11 0.24 -3.54
CA MET A 56 -9.89 0.18 -2.72
C MET A 56 -8.68 0.90 -3.33
N ILE A 57 -8.80 1.37 -4.57
CA ILE A 57 -7.86 2.32 -5.17
C ILE A 57 -7.83 3.64 -4.40
N ALA A 58 -8.96 4.09 -3.83
CA ALA A 58 -9.03 5.37 -3.14
C ALA A 58 -8.15 5.41 -1.88
N PRO A 59 -8.22 4.47 -0.92
CA PRO A 59 -7.26 4.38 0.18
C PRO A 59 -5.80 4.30 -0.30
N ALA A 60 -5.53 3.56 -1.37
CA ALA A 60 -4.18 3.43 -1.94
C ALA A 60 -3.62 4.78 -2.39
N ALA A 61 -4.41 5.53 -3.17
CA ALA A 61 -4.02 6.83 -3.70
C ALA A 61 -3.98 7.90 -2.59
N LEU A 62 -5.02 7.98 -1.77
CA LEU A 62 -5.21 9.05 -0.81
C LEU A 62 -4.38 8.87 0.45
N LEU A 63 -4.18 7.64 0.93
CA LEU A 63 -3.37 7.37 2.13
C LEU A 63 -1.95 6.94 1.76
N GLY A 64 -1.79 6.12 0.71
CA GLY A 64 -0.48 5.64 0.26
C GLY A 64 0.36 6.76 -0.36
N VAL A 65 -0.10 7.39 -1.44
CA VAL A 65 0.68 8.42 -2.16
C VAL A 65 0.88 9.67 -1.29
N LEU A 66 -0.16 10.16 -0.61
CA LEU A 66 0.01 11.28 0.31
C LEU A 66 0.87 10.89 1.52
N GLY A 67 0.74 9.66 2.01
CA GLY A 67 1.54 9.13 3.09
C GLY A 67 3.02 9.01 2.77
N LEU A 68 3.37 8.73 1.51
CA LEU A 68 4.74 8.81 0.99
C LEU A 68 5.32 10.20 1.26
N VAL A 69 4.59 11.26 0.88
CA VAL A 69 5.04 12.65 1.05
C VAL A 69 5.14 13.01 2.54
N VAL A 70 4.17 12.60 3.35
CA VAL A 70 4.18 12.84 4.81
C VAL A 70 5.40 12.16 5.45
N MET A 71 5.62 10.87 5.18
CA MET A 71 6.71 10.11 5.78
C MET A 71 8.08 10.60 5.31
N TYR A 72 8.21 10.98 4.04
CA TYR A 72 9.42 11.60 3.51
C TYR A 72 9.76 12.89 4.29
N GLY A 73 8.77 13.76 4.50
CA GLY A 73 8.94 15.01 5.25
C GLY A 73 9.22 14.80 6.75
N LEU A 74 8.62 13.78 7.38
CA LEU A 74 8.90 13.41 8.77
C LEU A 74 10.33 12.92 8.93
N THR A 75 10.76 12.00 8.07
CA THR A 75 12.11 11.43 8.08
C THR A 75 13.15 12.54 7.98
N ARG A 76 13.00 13.44 7.00
CA ARG A 76 13.92 14.58 6.83
C ARG A 76 13.97 15.54 8.01
N ARG A 77 12.82 15.81 8.65
CA ARG A 77 12.80 16.66 9.85
C ARG A 77 13.49 15.98 11.03
N SER A 78 13.29 14.68 11.19
CA SER A 78 13.94 13.87 12.22
C SER A 78 15.47 13.88 12.04
N ASP A 79 15.95 13.72 10.81
CA ASP A 79 17.38 13.74 10.51
C ASP A 79 18.01 15.12 10.68
N HIS A 80 17.36 16.19 10.23
CA HIS A 80 17.85 17.56 10.47
C HIS A 80 17.88 17.94 11.95
N ALA A 81 16.92 17.47 12.76
CA ALA A 81 16.92 17.68 14.19
C ALA A 81 18.10 16.95 14.87
N ALA A 82 18.43 15.74 14.39
CA ALA A 82 19.58 14.99 14.87
C ALA A 82 20.91 15.66 14.48
N GLU A 83 21.05 16.12 13.24
CA GLU A 83 22.23 16.86 12.76
C GLU A 83 22.45 18.14 13.60
N ALA A 84 21.39 18.90 13.86
CA ALA A 84 21.46 20.14 14.64
C ALA A 84 21.84 19.91 16.12
N ALA A 85 21.56 18.73 16.67
CA ALA A 85 21.91 18.39 18.06
C ALA A 85 23.40 18.07 18.25
N GLY A 86 24.16 17.80 17.18
CA GLY A 86 25.62 17.60 17.19
C GLY A 86 26.12 16.30 17.84
N ALA A 87 25.49 15.85 18.93
CA ALA A 87 25.68 14.54 19.56
C ALA A 87 24.34 13.82 19.58
N VAL A 88 24.13 12.90 18.64
CA VAL A 88 22.85 12.20 18.51
C VAL A 88 22.76 11.16 19.62
N ALA A 89 21.94 11.42 20.65
CA ALA A 89 21.72 10.47 21.75
C ALA A 89 21.03 9.15 21.32
N VAL A 90 20.56 9.06 20.06
CA VAL A 90 19.81 7.91 19.54
C VAL A 90 20.25 7.53 18.13
N SER A 91 20.59 6.25 17.92
CA SER A 91 21.01 5.71 16.64
C SER A 91 19.98 5.89 15.52
N GLU A 92 20.45 6.03 14.29
CA GLU A 92 19.61 6.19 13.10
C GLU A 92 18.66 5.00 12.90
N ARG A 93 19.11 3.78 13.19
CA ARG A 93 18.27 2.58 13.22
C ARG A 93 17.04 2.74 14.10
N THR A 94 17.23 3.24 15.32
CA THR A 94 16.13 3.41 16.28
C THR A 94 15.13 4.45 15.77
N ARG A 95 15.62 5.57 15.20
CA ARG A 95 14.77 6.59 14.58
C ARG A 95 14.01 6.04 13.36
N THR A 96 14.67 5.25 12.51
CA THR A 96 14.07 4.63 11.32
C THR A 96 12.97 3.65 11.70
N LEU A 97 13.19 2.81 12.70
CA LEU A 97 12.15 1.90 13.20
C LEU A 97 11.00 2.68 13.86
N ALA A 98 11.28 3.77 14.58
CA ALA A 98 10.25 4.63 15.15
C ALA A 98 9.39 5.29 14.05
N LEU A 99 10.02 5.80 12.99
CA LEU A 99 9.31 6.32 11.81
C LEU A 99 8.50 5.23 11.10
N ALA A 100 9.07 4.04 10.91
CA ALA A 100 8.34 2.90 10.34
C ALA A 100 7.12 2.53 11.19
N SER A 101 7.20 2.60 12.52
CA SER A 101 6.05 2.35 13.41
C SER A 101 4.91 3.36 13.23
N ALA A 102 5.20 4.58 12.76
CA ALA A 102 4.18 5.59 12.48
C ALA A 102 3.27 5.20 11.29
N THR A 103 3.65 4.20 10.49
CA THR A 103 2.76 3.60 9.47
C THR A 103 1.52 2.91 10.05
N VAL A 104 1.49 2.64 11.37
CA VAL A 104 0.27 2.19 12.06
C VAL A 104 -0.89 3.16 11.88
N VAL A 105 -0.61 4.46 11.69
CA VAL A 105 -1.61 5.51 11.50
C VAL A 105 -2.38 5.34 10.19
N PRO A 106 -1.74 5.38 9.00
CA PRO A 106 -2.43 5.12 7.73
C PRO A 106 -2.95 3.68 7.64
N LEU A 107 -2.27 2.69 8.25
CA LEU A 107 -2.76 1.31 8.34
C LEU A 107 -4.13 1.26 9.03
N SER A 108 -4.29 1.93 10.18
CA SER A 108 -5.53 1.90 10.95
C SER A 108 -6.69 2.49 10.16
N VAL A 109 -6.47 3.63 9.48
CA VAL A 109 -7.51 4.25 8.65
C VAL A 109 -7.85 3.37 7.45
N ALA A 110 -6.86 2.78 6.79
CA ALA A 110 -7.09 1.90 5.66
C ALA A 110 -7.83 0.60 6.05
N VAL A 111 -7.54 0.03 7.23
CA VAL A 111 -8.27 -1.12 7.77
C VAL A 111 -9.73 -0.75 8.06
N LEU A 112 -10.00 0.44 8.61
CA LEU A 112 -11.36 0.91 8.81
C LEU A 112 -12.10 1.04 7.48
N SER A 113 -11.50 1.68 6.47
CA SER A 113 -12.09 1.78 5.12
C SER A 113 -12.31 0.40 4.49
N PHE A 114 -11.37 -0.54 4.64
CA PHE A 114 -11.56 -1.93 4.21
C PHE A 114 -12.74 -2.61 4.91
N ILE A 115 -12.91 -2.41 6.22
CA ILE A 115 -14.07 -2.95 6.95
C ILE A 115 -15.37 -2.36 6.39
N VAL A 116 -15.41 -1.05 6.12
CA VAL A 116 -16.58 -0.42 5.48
C VAL A 116 -16.83 -1.03 4.10
N ALA A 117 -15.79 -1.25 3.29
CA ALA A 117 -15.91 -1.89 1.98
C ALA A 117 -16.48 -3.32 2.06
N VAL A 118 -15.99 -4.13 3.00
CA VAL A 118 -16.52 -5.49 3.25
C VAL A 118 -17.96 -5.45 3.75
N VAL A 119 -18.32 -4.51 4.64
CA VAL A 119 -19.71 -4.36 5.10
C VAL A 119 -20.60 -3.98 3.93
N THR A 120 -20.22 -2.98 3.13
CA THR A 120 -21.00 -2.58 1.95
C THR A 120 -21.14 -3.72 0.96
N TRP A 121 -20.10 -4.52 0.73
CA TRP A 121 -20.15 -5.69 -0.14
C TRP A 121 -21.29 -6.66 0.22
N TYR A 122 -21.58 -6.83 1.51
CA TYR A 122 -22.64 -7.72 1.97
C TYR A 122 -24.00 -7.04 2.15
N VAL A 123 -24.03 -5.74 2.45
CA VAL A 123 -25.28 -4.96 2.59
C VAL A 123 -25.86 -4.58 1.23
N HIS A 124 -25.01 -4.22 0.28
CA HIS A 124 -25.34 -3.87 -1.10
C HIS A 124 -24.52 -4.77 -2.05
N PRO A 125 -24.94 -6.03 -2.24
CA PRO A 125 -24.22 -6.95 -3.11
C PRO A 125 -23.99 -6.36 -4.51
N PRO A 126 -22.79 -6.55 -5.09
CA PRO A 126 -22.52 -6.09 -6.45
C PRO A 126 -23.52 -6.70 -7.42
N ALA A 127 -23.80 -5.98 -8.52
CA ALA A 127 -24.55 -6.58 -9.61
C ALA A 127 -23.79 -7.78 -10.21
N GLY A 128 -24.53 -8.73 -10.78
CA GLY A 128 -23.98 -9.96 -11.34
C GLY A 128 -22.92 -9.74 -12.44
N TYR A 129 -22.90 -8.57 -13.06
CA TYR A 129 -21.92 -8.20 -14.09
C TYR A 129 -20.57 -7.71 -13.55
N VAL A 130 -20.45 -7.42 -12.25
CA VAL A 130 -19.24 -6.83 -11.64
C VAL A 130 -18.21 -7.89 -11.27
N VAL A 131 -18.70 -9.05 -10.84
CA VAL A 131 -17.87 -10.17 -10.40
C VAL A 131 -18.07 -11.32 -11.38
N PRO A 132 -17.05 -11.64 -12.18
CA PRO A 132 -17.14 -12.76 -13.10
C PRO A 132 -17.50 -14.07 -12.39
N PRO A 133 -18.22 -14.98 -13.05
CA PRO A 133 -18.66 -16.23 -12.45
C PRO A 133 -17.45 -17.09 -12.01
N GLY A 134 -17.60 -17.79 -10.87
CA GLY A 134 -16.54 -18.63 -10.32
C GLY A 134 -15.50 -17.91 -9.45
N ILE A 135 -15.58 -16.58 -9.34
CA ILE A 135 -14.75 -15.80 -8.42
C ILE A 135 -15.38 -15.81 -7.02
N SER A 136 -14.59 -16.20 -6.02
CA SER A 136 -15.05 -16.24 -4.63
C SER A 136 -14.98 -14.87 -3.95
N ASN A 137 -15.85 -14.62 -2.96
CA ASN A 137 -15.76 -13.39 -2.13
C ASN A 137 -14.39 -13.25 -1.46
N ALA A 138 -13.75 -14.36 -1.07
CA ALA A 138 -12.42 -14.33 -0.47
C ALA A 138 -11.35 -13.80 -1.43
N PHE A 139 -11.47 -14.11 -2.73
CA PHE A 139 -10.62 -13.56 -3.77
C PHE A 139 -10.77 -12.04 -3.86
N VAL A 140 -12.01 -11.55 -3.89
CA VAL A 140 -12.32 -10.12 -3.94
C VAL A 140 -11.75 -9.40 -2.71
N HIS A 141 -12.00 -9.92 -1.51
CA HIS A 141 -11.51 -9.31 -0.28
C HIS A 141 -9.98 -9.31 -0.19
N ALA A 142 -9.33 -10.37 -0.69
CA ALA A 142 -7.88 -10.42 -0.75
C ALA A 142 -7.31 -9.33 -1.66
N GLN A 143 -7.91 -9.14 -2.85
CA GLN A 143 -7.55 -8.04 -3.73
C GLN A 143 -7.78 -6.68 -3.05
N MET A 144 -8.99 -6.44 -2.53
CA MET A 144 -9.35 -5.21 -1.82
C MET A 144 -8.34 -4.86 -0.71
N PHE A 145 -7.96 -5.84 0.09
CA PHE A 145 -7.00 -5.64 1.17
C PHE A 145 -5.62 -5.26 0.64
N GLY A 146 -5.16 -5.89 -0.44
CA GLY A 146 -3.86 -5.60 -1.05
C GLY A 146 -3.84 -4.22 -1.70
N ASP A 147 -4.85 -3.93 -2.52
CA ASP A 147 -4.98 -2.68 -3.26
C ASP A 147 -5.09 -1.49 -2.32
N GLY A 148 -5.87 -1.57 -1.23
CA GLY A 148 -6.02 -0.43 -0.31
C GLY A 148 -5.12 -0.49 0.91
N VAL A 149 -5.23 -1.54 1.74
CA VAL A 149 -4.56 -1.57 3.06
C VAL A 149 -3.05 -1.67 2.92
N LEU A 150 -2.55 -2.62 2.13
CA LEU A 150 -1.11 -2.79 1.98
C LEU A 150 -0.47 -1.63 1.20
N CYS A 151 -1.12 -1.10 0.17
CA CYS A 151 -0.63 0.09 -0.53
C CYS A 151 -0.62 1.35 0.35
N ALA A 152 -1.60 1.52 1.23
CA ALA A 152 -1.62 2.62 2.20
C ALA A 152 -0.46 2.56 3.21
N VAL A 153 0.10 1.38 3.46
CA VAL A 153 1.35 1.19 4.24
C VAL A 153 2.60 1.33 3.37
N GLY A 154 2.58 0.75 2.17
CA GLY A 154 3.71 0.74 1.24
C GLY A 154 4.15 2.14 0.82
N GLY A 155 3.21 3.06 0.59
CA GLY A 155 3.51 4.45 0.24
C GLY A 155 4.37 5.18 1.28
N PRO A 156 3.94 5.28 2.55
CA PRO A 156 4.76 5.79 3.65
C PRO A 156 6.14 5.12 3.76
N LEU A 157 6.22 3.79 3.66
CA LEU A 157 7.50 3.07 3.73
C LEU A 157 8.43 3.42 2.56
N LEU A 158 7.88 3.61 1.36
CA LEU A 158 8.63 4.13 0.22
C LEU A 158 9.10 5.57 0.47
N GLY A 159 8.28 6.41 1.10
CA GLY A 159 8.65 7.76 1.51
C GLY A 159 9.82 7.78 2.50
N LEU A 160 9.82 6.86 3.47
CA LEU A 160 10.92 6.64 4.42
C LEU A 160 12.21 6.24 3.68
N LEU A 161 12.14 5.26 2.78
CA LEU A 161 13.28 4.83 1.95
C LEU A 161 13.86 5.96 1.12
N LEU A 162 13.00 6.70 0.40
CA LEU A 162 13.41 7.80 -0.45
C LEU A 162 14.09 8.90 0.36
N ALA A 163 13.61 9.19 1.57
CA ALA A 163 14.23 10.20 2.42
C ALA A 163 15.63 9.79 2.88
N ARG A 164 15.86 8.49 3.13
CA ARG A 164 17.18 7.95 3.50
C ARG A 164 18.17 8.04 2.33
N TYR A 165 17.80 7.52 1.17
CA TYR A 165 18.72 7.37 0.04
C TYR A 165 18.80 8.58 -0.89
N PHE A 166 17.77 9.42 -0.91
CA PHE A 166 17.66 10.52 -1.85
C PHE A 166 17.14 11.80 -1.16
N PRO A 167 17.95 12.45 -0.31
CA PRO A 167 17.51 13.56 0.53
C PRO A 167 17.40 14.91 -0.21
N LYS A 168 17.05 14.94 -1.50
CA LYS A 168 16.91 16.20 -2.27
C LYS A 168 15.49 16.74 -2.20
N ARG A 169 15.34 18.06 -2.36
CA ARG A 169 14.01 18.69 -2.46
C ARG A 169 13.30 18.20 -3.73
N GLY A 170 11.98 18.00 -3.66
CA GLY A 170 11.16 17.57 -4.79
C GLY A 170 11.09 16.06 -5.05
N ILE A 171 11.95 15.24 -4.43
CA ILE A 171 11.98 13.79 -4.70
C ILE A 171 10.67 13.09 -4.32
N ALA A 172 10.05 13.47 -3.20
CA ALA A 172 8.74 12.94 -2.84
C ALA A 172 7.67 13.22 -3.91
N ALA A 173 7.67 14.42 -4.50
CA ALA A 173 6.71 14.78 -5.54
C ALA A 173 6.97 14.01 -6.84
N VAL A 174 8.22 13.97 -7.29
CA VAL A 174 8.62 13.20 -8.48
C VAL A 174 8.30 11.73 -8.32
N ALA A 175 8.66 11.14 -7.16
CA ALA A 175 8.37 9.74 -6.87
C ALA A 175 6.87 9.45 -6.81
N SER A 176 6.06 10.36 -6.26
CA SER A 176 4.60 10.22 -6.24
C SER A 176 4.02 10.22 -7.66
N VAL A 177 4.47 11.13 -8.53
CA VAL A 177 4.04 11.19 -9.94
C VAL A 177 4.48 9.93 -10.69
N LEU A 178 5.74 9.52 -10.55
CA LEU A 178 6.24 8.30 -11.19
C LEU A 178 5.52 7.05 -10.67
N LEU A 179 5.18 6.99 -9.39
CA LEU A 179 4.41 5.90 -8.81
C LEU A 179 3.00 5.85 -9.44
N VAL A 180 2.30 6.97 -9.52
CA VAL A 180 0.96 7.03 -10.14
C VAL A 180 1.02 6.65 -11.62
N ILE A 181 1.98 7.19 -12.38
CA ILE A 181 2.18 6.85 -13.79
C ILE A 181 2.46 5.35 -13.93
N ALA A 182 3.37 4.81 -13.13
CA ALA A 182 3.67 3.39 -13.13
C ALA A 182 2.40 2.59 -12.80
N THR A 183 1.66 2.92 -11.75
CA THR A 183 0.41 2.22 -11.41
C THR A 183 -0.58 2.22 -12.58
N ILE A 184 -0.81 3.36 -13.25
CA ILE A 184 -1.73 3.45 -14.40
C ILE A 184 -1.24 2.59 -15.58
N LEU A 185 0.04 2.68 -15.92
CA LEU A 185 0.61 1.94 -17.05
C LEU A 185 0.63 0.43 -16.79
N LEU A 186 0.85 0.04 -15.53
CA LEU A 186 1.03 -1.34 -15.10
C LEU A 186 -0.29 -2.00 -14.62
N GLN A 187 -1.43 -1.29 -14.63
CA GLN A 187 -2.76 -1.83 -14.27
C GLN A 187 -3.34 -2.82 -15.30
N GLY A 188 -2.63 -3.10 -16.40
CA GLY A 188 -3.04 -4.07 -17.43
C GLY A 188 -3.84 -3.49 -18.59
N GLY A 189 -4.58 -2.39 -18.42
CA GLY A 189 -5.41 -1.81 -19.49
C GLY A 189 -4.64 -1.24 -20.69
N LEU A 190 -3.45 -0.65 -20.48
CA LEU A 190 -2.69 0.03 -21.55
C LEU A 190 -1.60 -0.83 -22.21
N ILE A 191 -0.98 -1.75 -21.45
CA ILE A 191 0.20 -2.51 -21.91
C ILE A 191 -0.03 -4.04 -21.83
N GLY A 192 -1.13 -4.52 -21.23
CA GLY A 192 -1.33 -5.95 -20.91
C GLY A 192 -2.64 -6.61 -21.35
N GLY A 193 -3.64 -5.85 -21.83
CA GLY A 193 -5.03 -6.28 -22.01
C GLY A 193 -5.33 -7.33 -23.09
N GLY A 194 -4.31 -7.98 -23.64
CA GLY A 194 -4.47 -9.05 -24.65
C GLY A 194 -3.23 -9.93 -24.78
N GLN A 195 -2.34 -9.92 -23.79
CA GLN A 195 -1.11 -10.69 -23.85
C GLN A 195 -1.39 -12.14 -23.40
N PRO A 196 -0.97 -13.16 -24.19
CA PRO A 196 -1.18 -14.57 -23.84
C PRO A 196 -0.33 -15.03 -22.64
N TYR A 197 0.61 -14.19 -22.19
CA TYR A 197 1.44 -14.44 -21.04
C TYR A 197 0.80 -13.82 -19.80
N ARG A 198 0.51 -14.65 -18.79
CA ARG A 198 0.10 -14.28 -17.43
C ARG A 198 0.84 -13.03 -17.00
N VAL A 199 0.14 -11.90 -16.92
CA VAL A 199 0.82 -10.61 -17.02
C VAL A 199 1.72 -10.40 -15.81
N PHE A 200 3.01 -10.17 -16.07
CA PHE A 200 3.95 -9.79 -15.03
C PHE A 200 3.61 -8.37 -14.59
N TRP A 201 2.84 -8.22 -13.52
CA TRP A 201 2.62 -6.92 -12.92
C TRP A 201 2.88 -6.98 -11.43
N VAL A 202 3.94 -6.27 -11.02
CA VAL A 202 4.25 -5.96 -9.61
C VAL A 202 3.01 -5.37 -8.91
N TRP A 203 2.15 -4.68 -9.67
CA TRP A 203 0.92 -4.04 -9.26
C TRP A 203 -0.26 -4.60 -10.07
N THR A 204 -0.66 -5.84 -9.79
CA THR A 204 -1.76 -6.49 -10.51
C THR A 204 -3.09 -6.05 -9.93
N TYR A 205 -3.93 -5.43 -10.76
CA TYR A 205 -5.33 -5.21 -10.44
C TYR A 205 -6.13 -6.43 -10.93
N PHE A 206 -6.53 -7.32 -10.01
CA PHE A 206 -7.09 -8.61 -10.41
C PHE A 206 -8.48 -8.49 -11.01
N LEU A 207 -9.39 -7.73 -10.42
CA LEU A 207 -10.72 -7.39 -10.98
C LEU A 207 -10.65 -6.04 -11.67
N THR A 208 -10.80 -6.01 -12.99
CA THR A 208 -10.74 -4.77 -13.79
C THR A 208 -11.86 -4.73 -14.83
N GLN A 209 -12.06 -3.57 -15.45
CA GLN A 209 -12.91 -3.43 -16.63
C GLN A 209 -12.11 -3.81 -17.89
N SER A 210 -12.71 -4.63 -18.74
CA SER A 210 -12.30 -4.95 -20.11
C SER A 210 -13.12 -4.11 -21.08
N ALA A 211 -12.46 -3.63 -22.14
CA ALA A 211 -13.09 -2.98 -23.28
C ALA A 211 -13.53 -3.98 -24.37
N GLU A 212 -13.41 -5.28 -24.11
CA GLU A 212 -13.91 -6.33 -25.00
C GLU A 212 -15.43 -6.21 -25.12
N GLY A 213 -15.93 -5.83 -26.30
CA GLY A 213 -17.35 -5.55 -26.54
C GLY A 213 -17.58 -4.37 -27.51
N GLY A 214 -16.57 -3.53 -27.71
CA GLY A 214 -16.65 -2.35 -28.59
C GLY A 214 -17.04 -1.07 -27.83
N PRO A 215 -17.20 0.07 -28.53
CA PRO A 215 -17.46 1.36 -27.89
C PRO A 215 -18.75 1.32 -27.06
N GLY A 216 -18.66 1.60 -25.75
CA GLY A 216 -19.80 1.62 -24.83
C GLY A 216 -20.23 0.26 -24.28
N GLN A 217 -19.43 -0.80 -24.47
CA GLN A 217 -19.64 -2.10 -23.84
C GLN A 217 -18.45 -2.43 -22.95
N HIS A 218 -18.61 -2.22 -21.65
CA HIS A 218 -17.60 -2.56 -20.65
C HIS A 218 -18.00 -3.84 -19.93
N HIS A 219 -17.14 -4.85 -19.99
CA HIS A 219 -17.30 -6.06 -19.21
C HIS A 219 -16.33 -6.03 -18.03
N PHE A 220 -16.73 -6.51 -16.86
CA PHE A 220 -15.73 -6.80 -15.83
C PHE A 220 -15.01 -8.09 -16.15
N THR A 221 -13.70 -8.11 -15.92
CA THR A 221 -12.83 -9.25 -16.15
C THR A 221 -11.94 -9.48 -14.93
N THR A 222 -11.52 -10.71 -14.76
CA THR A 222 -10.45 -11.07 -13.83
C THR A 222 -9.16 -11.33 -14.58
N ASN A 223 -8.06 -10.77 -14.11
CA ASN A 223 -6.73 -11.09 -14.59
C ASN A 223 -6.24 -12.41 -13.95
N PRO A 224 -5.47 -13.23 -14.69
CA PRO A 224 -4.90 -14.47 -14.18
C PRO A 224 -4.03 -14.26 -12.94
N GLY A 225 -4.04 -15.25 -12.04
CA GLY A 225 -3.14 -15.32 -10.88
C GLY A 225 -3.84 -15.59 -9.55
N ASN A 226 -3.09 -15.37 -8.46
CA ASN A 226 -3.52 -15.66 -7.09
C ASN A 226 -3.33 -14.45 -6.16
N PRO A 227 -4.42 -13.78 -5.72
CA PRO A 227 -4.34 -12.58 -4.89
C PRO A 227 -3.81 -12.86 -3.48
N PHE A 228 -3.93 -14.08 -2.95
CA PHE A 228 -3.41 -14.42 -1.63
C PHE A 228 -1.88 -14.46 -1.62
N LEU A 229 -1.27 -15.02 -2.67
CA LEU A 229 0.18 -15.01 -2.84
C LEU A 229 0.69 -13.61 -3.13
N TRP A 230 -0.10 -12.81 -3.86
CA TRP A 230 0.19 -11.41 -4.10
C TRP A 230 0.17 -10.57 -2.82
N LEU A 231 -0.76 -10.83 -1.90
CA LEU A 231 -0.76 -10.20 -0.58
C LEU A 231 0.53 -10.49 0.20
N LEU A 232 0.96 -11.75 0.22
CA LEU A 232 2.22 -12.13 0.87
C LEU A 232 3.42 -11.45 0.20
N TYR A 233 3.39 -11.32 -1.13
CA TYR A 233 4.38 -10.57 -1.89
C TYR A 233 4.45 -9.10 -1.43
N LEU A 234 3.32 -8.41 -1.34
CA LEU A 234 3.25 -7.01 -0.88
C LEU A 234 3.74 -6.85 0.57
N VAL A 235 3.37 -7.75 1.47
CA VAL A 235 3.88 -7.77 2.86
C VAL A 235 5.40 -7.94 2.87
N THR A 236 5.92 -8.82 2.03
CA THR A 236 7.37 -9.06 1.89
C THR A 236 8.08 -7.81 1.37
N LEU A 237 7.51 -7.10 0.40
CA LEU A 237 8.05 -5.83 -0.09
C LEU A 237 8.05 -4.73 0.99
N CYS A 238 6.98 -4.64 1.80
CA CYS A 238 6.93 -3.70 2.91
C CYS A 238 8.03 -4.01 3.94
N ALA A 239 8.21 -5.27 4.30
CA ALA A 239 9.27 -5.72 5.20
C ALA A 239 10.67 -5.44 4.62
N LEU A 240 10.87 -5.73 3.32
CA LEU A 240 12.11 -5.41 2.60
C LEU A 240 12.41 -3.92 2.65
N GLY A 241 11.39 -3.07 2.48
CA GLY A 241 11.57 -1.62 2.55
C GLY A 241 12.03 -1.14 3.92
N ILE A 242 11.52 -1.72 5.00
CA ILE A 242 12.00 -1.42 6.36
C ILE A 242 13.45 -1.88 6.52
N VAL A 243 13.80 -3.10 6.09
CA VAL A 243 15.17 -3.64 6.20
C VAL A 243 16.16 -2.79 5.41
N VAL A 244 15.81 -2.38 4.19
CA VAL A 244 16.65 -1.52 3.35
C VAL A 244 16.78 -0.12 3.97
N ALA A 245 15.71 0.45 4.53
CA ALA A 245 15.78 1.73 5.23
C ALA A 245 16.71 1.66 6.44
N VAL A 246 16.65 0.58 7.23
CA VAL A 246 17.54 0.37 8.39
C VAL A 246 18.99 0.14 7.96
N ARG A 247 19.22 -0.53 6.82
CA ARG A 247 20.56 -0.77 6.26
C ARG A 247 21.30 0.52 5.90
N HIS A 248 20.59 1.65 5.75
CA HIS A 248 21.20 2.95 5.51
C HIS A 248 22.13 3.38 6.67
N ASP A 249 21.79 3.03 7.91
CA ASP A 249 22.57 3.37 9.09
C ASP A 249 23.98 2.73 9.03
N PRO A 250 25.06 3.53 9.14
CA PRO A 250 26.43 3.04 9.08
C PRO A 250 26.83 2.17 10.28
N GLU A 251 26.17 2.30 11.42
CA GLU A 251 26.49 1.57 12.66
C GLU A 251 25.84 0.17 12.71
N CYS A 252 25.00 -0.17 11.74
CA CYS A 252 24.31 -1.45 11.70
C CYS A 252 25.19 -2.61 11.23
N ASP A 253 24.85 -3.82 11.66
CA ASP A 253 25.41 -5.05 11.07
C ASP A 253 24.89 -5.25 9.64
N ARG A 254 25.62 -4.65 8.68
CA ARG A 254 25.33 -4.69 7.25
C ARG A 254 25.41 -6.09 6.66
N ALA A 255 26.18 -7.00 7.25
CA ALA A 255 26.30 -8.36 6.76
C ALA A 255 25.01 -9.14 7.05
N THR A 256 24.55 -9.10 8.30
CA THR A 256 23.29 -9.76 8.70
C THR A 256 22.09 -9.16 7.99
N LEU A 257 21.96 -7.81 7.97
CA LEU A 257 20.88 -7.15 7.24
C LEU A 257 20.94 -7.41 5.72
N GLY A 258 22.12 -7.62 5.16
CA GLY A 258 22.29 -8.00 3.76
C GLY A 258 21.74 -9.37 3.46
N LYS A 259 22.03 -10.36 4.31
CA LYS A 259 21.47 -11.72 4.19
C LYS A 259 19.95 -11.70 4.31
N VAL A 260 19.41 -10.92 5.27
CA VAL A 260 17.96 -10.75 5.43
C VAL A 260 17.34 -10.11 4.19
N ALA A 261 17.93 -9.02 3.67
CA ALA A 261 17.44 -8.36 2.47
C ALA A 261 17.45 -9.30 1.25
N ILE A 262 18.53 -10.05 1.05
CA ILE A 262 18.62 -11.06 -0.02
C ILE A 262 17.55 -12.14 0.15
N GLY A 263 17.36 -12.65 1.38
CA GLY A 263 16.31 -13.62 1.67
C GLY A 263 14.92 -13.09 1.33
N LEU A 264 14.61 -11.84 1.73
CA LEU A 264 13.33 -11.18 1.41
C LEU A 264 13.17 -10.94 -0.10
N ILE A 265 14.24 -10.60 -0.83
CA ILE A 265 14.22 -10.49 -2.29
C ILE A 265 13.89 -11.84 -2.93
N VAL A 266 14.55 -12.92 -2.51
CA VAL A 266 14.28 -14.28 -3.02
C VAL A 266 12.84 -14.68 -2.75
N VAL A 267 12.33 -14.43 -1.54
CA VAL A 267 10.93 -14.70 -1.18
C VAL A 267 9.97 -13.86 -2.01
N ALA A 268 10.22 -12.56 -2.19
CA ALA A 268 9.38 -11.70 -3.01
C ALA A 268 9.36 -12.16 -4.47
N VAL A 269 10.50 -12.52 -5.05
CA VAL A 269 10.56 -13.06 -6.41
C VAL A 269 9.78 -14.38 -6.51
N ALA A 270 9.97 -15.30 -5.57
CA ALA A 270 9.25 -16.57 -5.54
C ALA A 270 7.73 -16.37 -5.42
N LEU A 271 7.28 -15.52 -4.50
CA LEU A 271 5.86 -15.19 -4.33
C LEU A 271 5.29 -14.48 -5.55
N GLY A 272 6.04 -13.60 -6.19
CA GLY A 272 5.64 -12.97 -7.46
C GLY A 272 5.46 -14.00 -8.57
N VAL A 273 6.42 -14.91 -8.76
CA VAL A 273 6.32 -15.99 -9.75
C VAL A 273 5.15 -16.94 -9.43
N LEU A 274 4.96 -17.30 -8.16
CA LEU A 274 3.84 -18.16 -7.74
C LEU A 274 2.49 -17.46 -7.91
N THR A 275 2.41 -16.15 -7.65
CA THR A 275 1.22 -15.34 -7.93
C THR A 275 0.80 -15.45 -9.39
N MET A 276 1.77 -15.50 -10.31
CA MET A 276 1.51 -15.60 -11.75
C MET A 276 1.18 -17.02 -12.19
N THR A 277 1.87 -18.02 -11.63
CA THR A 277 1.81 -19.41 -12.10
C THR A 277 0.71 -20.23 -11.43
N VAL A 278 0.30 -19.84 -10.22
CA VAL A 278 -0.76 -20.48 -9.43
C VAL A 278 -2.02 -19.61 -9.44
N GLY A 279 -3.20 -20.23 -9.31
CA GLY A 279 -4.49 -19.53 -9.30
C GLY A 279 -5.19 -19.61 -10.65
N PHE A 280 -5.98 -18.59 -10.99
CA PHE A 280 -6.71 -18.58 -12.27
C PHE A 280 -5.71 -18.50 -13.43
N THR A 281 -5.90 -19.38 -14.42
CA THR A 281 -4.96 -19.52 -15.55
C THR A 281 -5.33 -18.66 -16.74
N GLU A 282 -6.61 -18.30 -16.85
CA GLU A 282 -7.19 -17.53 -17.94
C GLU A 282 -8.01 -16.39 -17.35
N SER A 283 -8.17 -15.32 -18.13
CA SER A 283 -9.04 -14.22 -17.74
C SER A 283 -10.49 -14.66 -17.80
N ILE A 284 -11.23 -14.47 -16.70
CA ILE A 284 -12.67 -14.76 -16.69
C ILE A 284 -13.41 -13.45 -16.88
N VAL A 285 -14.18 -13.35 -17.96
CA VAL A 285 -14.98 -12.18 -18.32
C VAL A 285 -16.42 -12.41 -17.89
N SER A 286 -17.05 -11.38 -17.33
CA SER A 286 -18.48 -11.39 -17.05
C SER A 286 -19.28 -11.49 -18.36
N PRO A 287 -20.28 -12.39 -18.47
CA PRO A 287 -21.10 -12.49 -19.67
C PRO A 287 -21.97 -11.24 -19.89
N ASP A 288 -22.33 -10.55 -18.81
CA ASP A 288 -23.20 -9.38 -18.84
C ASP A 288 -22.39 -8.09 -19.00
N VAL A 289 -22.89 -7.18 -19.84
CA VAL A 289 -22.34 -5.84 -20.07
C VAL A 289 -22.70 -4.93 -18.89
N CYS A 290 -21.76 -4.12 -18.42
CA CYS A 290 -22.04 -3.05 -17.48
C CYS A 290 -22.79 -1.91 -18.18
N PRO A 291 -24.04 -1.58 -17.78
CA PRO A 291 -24.86 -0.59 -18.47
C PRO A 291 -24.56 0.87 -18.08
N VAL A 292 -23.73 1.07 -17.06
CA VAL A 292 -23.44 2.39 -16.43
C VAL A 292 -21.95 2.69 -16.35
N CYS A 293 -21.13 1.83 -16.95
CA CYS A 293 -19.71 2.02 -17.19
C CYS A 293 -19.55 2.71 -18.56
#